data_AF-A0A2U3A477-F1
#
_entry.id   AF-A0A2U3A477-F1
#
_cell.length_a   1.000
_cell.length_b   1.000
_cell.length_c   1.000
_cell.angle_alpha   90.00
_cell.angle_beta   90.00
_cell.angle_gamma   90.00
#
_symmetry.space_group_name_H-M   'P 1'
#
loop_
_entity.id
_entity.type
_entity.pdbx_description
1 polymer ?
#
loop_
_entity_poly.entity_id
_entity_poly.type
_entity_poly.pdbx_seq_one_letter_code
_entity_poly.pdbx_strand_id
1 'polypeptide(L)'
;MAERDNAVGNLGPNVTLAVMVQSMQEVYDSIGIKVEVGSSQKLSLPELVDIEVGQCTRGNTTTEQNQLFAQRDNAAATDVVVYFVRSTVPPFNGCAAHPNGRPGAVVAQTATRWTLAHEVGHVLGLNHVPGERCERPDFRPTRLMTGCGTGRITDLPPDLIGSEGSTMDGSSLTVDI
;
A
#
# COMPACT_ATOMS: atom_id res chain seq x y z
N MET A 1 -4.78 -16.74 32.55
CA MET A 1 -4.23 -15.39 32.34
C MET A 1 -2.72 -15.55 32.26
N ALA A 2 -2.20 -15.78 31.06
CA ALA A 2 -0.80 -16.07 30.81
C ALA A 2 -0.42 -15.49 29.45
N GLU A 3 0.69 -14.74 29.45
CA GLU A 3 1.49 -14.26 28.31
C GLU A 3 0.81 -13.40 27.23
N ARG A 4 0.54 -12.13 27.56
CA ARG A 4 0.57 -11.04 26.57
C ARG A 4 1.71 -10.03 26.83
N ASP A 5 2.74 -10.48 27.56
CA ASP A 5 3.85 -9.64 28.04
C ASP A 5 5.22 -9.96 27.42
N ASN A 6 5.25 -10.64 26.27
CA ASN A 6 6.45 -10.61 25.42
C ASN A 6 6.23 -9.59 24.31
N ALA A 7 6.81 -8.42 24.50
CA ALA A 7 7.07 -7.42 23.50
C ALA A 7 7.72 -8.04 22.25
N VAL A 8 6.91 -8.58 21.35
CA VAL A 8 7.23 -8.53 19.94
C VAL A 8 7.11 -7.05 19.62
N GLY A 9 8.23 -6.35 19.72
CA GLY A 9 8.31 -4.94 19.39
C GLY A 9 7.59 -4.73 18.06
N ASN A 10 6.87 -3.63 17.96
CA ASN A 10 6.37 -3.15 16.68
C ASN A 10 7.62 -2.77 15.84
N LEU A 11 8.32 -3.78 15.31
CA LEU A 11 9.67 -3.69 14.72
C LEU A 11 9.69 -2.86 13.43
N GLY A 12 8.54 -2.30 13.04
CA GLY A 12 8.34 -1.67 11.75
C GLY A 12 8.33 -2.72 10.63
N PRO A 13 8.18 -2.26 9.38
CA PRO A 13 8.27 -3.14 8.21
C PRO A 13 9.68 -3.73 8.04
N ASN A 14 9.77 -4.95 7.53
CA ASN A 14 11.07 -5.62 7.28
C ASN A 14 11.90 -4.85 6.24
N VAL A 15 11.23 -4.22 5.27
CA VAL A 15 11.84 -3.22 4.39
C VAL A 15 11.53 -1.84 4.98
N THR A 16 12.57 -1.05 5.24
CA THR A 16 12.39 0.26 5.90
C THR A 16 11.48 1.20 5.09
N LEU A 17 10.77 2.09 5.79
CA LEU A 17 9.93 3.11 5.17
C LEU A 17 10.71 3.94 4.14
N ALA A 18 11.94 4.34 4.45
CA ALA A 18 12.78 5.11 3.54
C ALA A 18 13.02 4.37 2.21
N VAL A 19 13.30 3.06 2.26
CA VAL A 19 13.49 2.25 1.05
C VAL A 19 12.20 2.11 0.26
N MET A 20 11.06 1.88 0.92
CA MET A 20 9.76 1.79 0.24
C MET A 20 9.37 3.12 -0.42
N VAL A 21 9.58 4.25 0.26
CA VAL A 21 9.31 5.59 -0.29
C VAL A 21 10.23 5.88 -1.48
N GLN A 22 11.53 5.62 -1.34
CA GLN A 22 12.48 5.82 -2.44
C GLN A 22 12.13 4.93 -3.65
N SER A 23 11.72 3.68 -3.40
CA SER A 23 11.27 2.76 -4.46
C SER A 23 10.01 3.27 -5.15
N MET A 24 9.07 3.85 -4.39
CA MET A 24 7.86 4.45 -4.94
C MET A 24 8.18 5.70 -5.77
N GLN A 25 9.09 6.57 -5.29
CA GLN A 25 9.58 7.73 -6.03
C GLN A 25 10.20 7.30 -7.37
N GLU A 26 11.12 6.32 -7.36
CA GLU A 26 11.76 5.81 -8.58
C GLU A 26 10.75 5.35 -9.63
N VAL A 27 9.72 4.61 -9.22
CA VAL A 27 8.68 4.11 -10.15
C VAL A 27 7.78 5.24 -10.65
N TYR A 28 7.34 6.14 -9.76
CA TYR A 28 6.38 7.19 -10.14
C TYR A 28 7.04 8.33 -10.93
N ASP A 29 8.33 8.59 -10.70
CA ASP A 29 9.10 9.56 -11.48
C ASP A 29 9.17 9.15 -12.98
N SER A 30 9.12 7.84 -13.29
CA SER A 30 9.12 7.34 -14.68
C SER A 30 7.91 7.78 -15.51
N ILE A 31 6.82 8.16 -14.83
CA ILE A 31 5.58 8.69 -15.44
C ILE A 31 5.33 10.16 -15.07
N GLY A 32 6.33 10.84 -14.48
CA GLY A 32 6.26 12.26 -14.15
C GLY A 32 5.47 12.62 -12.89
N ILE A 33 5.16 11.65 -12.01
CA ILE A 33 4.45 11.89 -10.75
C ILE A 33 5.45 11.93 -9.60
N LYS A 34 5.52 13.07 -8.91
CA LYS A 34 6.38 13.24 -7.74
C LYS A 34 5.72 12.68 -6.48
N VAL A 35 6.51 12.05 -5.61
CA VAL A 35 6.06 11.56 -4.31
C VAL A 35 6.75 12.32 -3.18
N GLU A 36 5.96 12.94 -2.31
CA GLU A 36 6.43 13.65 -1.12
C GLU A 36 5.80 13.06 0.15
N VAL A 37 6.62 12.88 1.18
CA VAL A 37 6.14 12.45 2.51
C VAL A 37 5.80 13.69 3.31
N GLY A 38 4.51 13.91 3.58
CA GLY A 38 4.07 15.05 4.39
C GLY A 38 4.48 14.92 5.86
N SER A 39 4.07 13.83 6.51
CA SER A 39 4.42 13.55 7.90
C SER A 39 4.53 12.04 8.16
N SER A 40 5.11 11.68 9.31
CA SER A 40 5.08 10.31 9.80
C SER A 40 4.88 10.30 11.30
N GLN A 41 4.20 9.28 11.80
CA GLN A 41 3.92 9.12 13.23
C GLN A 41 3.91 7.66 13.62
N LYS A 42 4.11 7.40 14.91
CA LYS A 42 3.94 6.07 15.51
C LYS A 42 2.60 6.03 16.23
N LEU A 43 1.74 5.09 15.84
CA LEU A 43 0.47 4.84 16.51
C LEU A 43 0.66 3.81 17.62
N SER A 44 0.02 4.03 18.77
CA SER A 44 -0.03 3.07 19.88
C SER A 44 -1.41 2.43 19.95
N LEU A 45 -1.66 1.48 19.05
CA LEU A 45 -2.94 0.78 18.91
C LEU A 45 -2.69 -0.73 18.99
N PRO A 46 -2.45 -1.29 20.19
CA PRO A 46 -2.03 -2.69 20.33
C PRO A 46 -3.06 -3.70 19.83
N GLU A 47 -4.33 -3.31 19.72
CA GLU A 47 -5.41 -4.13 19.16
C GLU A 47 -5.49 -4.06 17.63
N LEU A 48 -4.78 -3.13 16.99
CA LEU A 48 -4.81 -2.87 15.53
C LEU A 48 -3.42 -3.07 14.90
N VAL A 49 -2.75 -4.17 15.28
CA VAL A 49 -1.45 -4.56 14.69
C VAL A 49 -1.58 -5.66 13.66
N ASP A 50 -2.61 -6.50 13.75
CA ASP A 50 -3.02 -7.42 12.68
C ASP A 50 -4.39 -6.97 12.22
N ILE A 51 -4.54 -6.58 10.96
CA ILE A 51 -5.76 -5.92 10.47
C ILE A 51 -6.54 -6.86 9.57
N GLU A 52 -7.79 -7.15 9.94
CA GLU A 52 -8.77 -7.74 9.04
C GLU A 52 -9.06 -6.76 7.89
N VAL A 53 -8.74 -7.16 6.67
CA VAL A 53 -8.96 -6.36 5.44
C VAL A 53 -9.97 -7.01 4.50
N GLY A 54 -10.55 -8.15 4.90
CA GLY A 54 -11.49 -8.92 4.07
C GLY A 54 -10.85 -9.29 2.73
N GLN A 55 -11.61 -9.24 1.64
CA GLN A 55 -11.08 -9.53 0.30
C GLN A 55 -10.29 -8.37 -0.32
N CYS A 56 -10.04 -7.29 0.43
CA CYS A 56 -9.42 -6.07 -0.07
C CYS A 56 -10.05 -5.53 -1.37
N THR A 57 -11.38 -5.45 -1.41
CA THR A 57 -12.10 -4.91 -2.57
C THR A 57 -12.28 -3.41 -2.41
N ARG A 58 -11.88 -2.63 -3.43
CA ARG A 58 -12.04 -1.17 -3.46
C ARG A 58 -13.46 -0.77 -3.04
N GLY A 59 -13.56 0.19 -2.12
CA GLY A 59 -14.83 0.70 -1.59
C GLY A 59 -15.47 -0.16 -0.49
N ASN A 60 -14.90 -1.32 -0.15
CA ASN A 60 -15.40 -2.17 0.93
C ASN A 60 -14.34 -2.27 2.05
N THR A 61 -14.65 -1.72 3.22
CA THR A 61 -13.78 -1.75 4.39
C THR A 61 -14.38 -2.52 5.55
N THR A 62 -13.50 -3.08 6.38
CA THR A 62 -13.86 -3.76 7.63
C THR A 62 -13.97 -2.78 8.80
N THR A 63 -14.47 -3.25 9.94
CA THR A 63 -14.51 -2.46 11.18
C THR A 63 -13.12 -2.00 11.62
N GLU A 64 -12.12 -2.88 11.55
CA GLU A 64 -10.74 -2.58 11.96
C GLU A 64 -10.10 -1.56 11.01
N GLN A 65 -10.34 -1.68 9.70
CA GLN A 65 -9.91 -0.64 8.74
C GLN A 65 -10.58 0.70 9.06
N ASN A 66 -11.88 0.73 9.36
CA ASN A 66 -12.57 1.99 9.69
C ASN A 66 -12.01 2.65 10.97
N GLN A 67 -11.65 1.86 11.98
CA GLN A 67 -11.01 2.33 13.21
C GLN A 67 -9.59 2.85 12.95
N LEU A 68 -8.78 2.10 12.20
CA LEU A 68 -7.42 2.47 11.85
C LEU A 68 -7.38 3.76 11.01
N PHE A 69 -8.21 3.85 9.97
CA PHE A 69 -8.27 5.02 9.08
C PHE A 69 -8.87 6.26 9.73
N ALA A 70 -9.46 6.15 10.93
CA ALA A 70 -9.80 7.31 11.75
C ALA A 70 -8.55 7.99 12.34
N GLN A 71 -7.44 7.26 12.47
CA GLN A 71 -6.18 7.72 13.04
C GLN A 71 -5.30 8.35 11.96
N ARG A 72 -5.75 9.49 11.40
CA ARG A 72 -5.12 10.10 10.23
C ARG A 72 -4.40 11.42 10.50
N ASP A 73 -4.26 11.80 11.78
CA ASP A 73 -3.49 12.98 12.24
C ASP A 73 -3.77 14.26 11.42
N ASN A 74 -5.06 14.55 11.22
CA ASN A 74 -5.52 15.72 10.47
C ASN A 74 -5.06 15.81 8.99
N ALA A 75 -4.52 14.73 8.41
CA ALA A 75 -4.24 14.65 6.97
C ALA A 75 -5.50 15.03 6.17
N ALA A 76 -5.33 15.87 5.15
CA ALA A 76 -6.43 16.39 4.36
C ALA A 76 -7.16 15.26 3.61
N ALA A 77 -8.39 15.52 3.16
CA ALA A 77 -9.14 14.53 2.40
C ALA A 77 -8.45 14.14 1.07
N THR A 78 -7.50 14.95 0.60
CA THR A 78 -6.65 14.73 -0.58
C THR A 78 -5.35 14.00 -0.29
N ASP A 79 -4.96 13.85 0.98
CA ASP A 79 -3.70 13.21 1.36
C ASP A 79 -3.89 11.71 1.53
N VAL A 80 -3.05 10.93 0.85
CA VAL A 80 -3.00 9.48 1.00
C VAL A 80 -2.29 9.10 2.29
N VAL A 81 -2.97 8.38 3.18
CA VAL A 81 -2.39 7.90 4.45
C VAL A 81 -2.11 6.41 4.38
N VAL A 82 -0.87 5.99 4.68
CA VAL A 82 -0.49 4.58 4.66
C VAL A 82 -0.16 4.09 6.07
N TYR A 83 -0.79 2.99 6.47
CA TYR A 83 -0.64 2.36 7.77
C TYR A 83 0.25 1.13 7.67
N PHE A 84 1.36 1.14 8.40
CA PHE A 84 2.25 -0.02 8.51
C PHE A 84 1.85 -0.88 9.70
N VAL A 85 1.51 -2.14 9.43
CA VAL A 85 0.96 -3.09 10.41
C VAL A 85 1.81 -4.36 10.43
N ARG A 86 1.64 -5.20 11.46
CA ARG A 86 2.35 -6.49 11.53
C ARG A 86 1.85 -7.43 10.43
N SER A 87 0.54 -7.62 10.32
CA SER A 87 -0.04 -8.48 9.30
C SER A 87 -1.43 -8.00 8.86
N THR A 88 -1.93 -8.56 7.77
CA THR A 88 -3.35 -8.46 7.41
C THR A 88 -4.01 -9.82 7.53
N VAL A 89 -5.34 -9.82 7.67
CA VAL A 89 -6.17 -11.03 7.59
C VAL A 89 -7.21 -10.81 6.49
N PRO A 90 -7.22 -11.63 5.42
CA PRO A 90 -6.22 -12.64 5.00
C PRO A 90 -4.79 -12.07 4.81
N PRO A 91 -3.75 -12.92 4.73
CA PRO A 91 -2.34 -12.51 4.77
C PRO A 91 -1.83 -11.96 3.43
N PHE A 92 -2.29 -10.77 3.07
CA PHE A 92 -1.78 -9.99 1.94
C PHE A 92 -0.55 -9.18 2.35
N ASN A 93 0.22 -8.72 1.36
CA ASN A 93 1.31 -7.78 1.61
C ASN A 93 0.79 -6.36 1.87
N GLY A 94 -0.40 -6.03 1.38
CA GLY A 94 -1.03 -4.74 1.56
C GLY A 94 -2.50 -4.78 1.17
N CYS A 95 -3.19 -3.68 1.47
CA CYS A 95 -4.55 -3.47 1.02
C CYS A 95 -4.88 -1.98 0.89
N ALA A 96 -5.30 -1.57 -0.30
CA ALA A 96 -5.75 -0.22 -0.62
C ALA A 96 -7.26 0.03 -0.48
N ALA A 97 -8.02 -0.90 0.10
CA ALA A 97 -9.42 -0.63 0.42
C ALA A 97 -9.50 0.38 1.57
N HIS A 98 -10.21 1.48 1.35
CA HIS A 98 -10.29 2.58 2.30
C HIS A 98 -11.69 3.20 2.37
N PRO A 99 -12.05 3.89 3.47
CA PRO A 99 -13.32 4.59 3.59
C PRO A 99 -13.38 5.80 2.66
N ASN A 100 -14.60 6.22 2.29
CA ASN A 100 -14.80 7.45 1.52
C ASN A 100 -14.22 8.67 2.26
N GLY A 101 -13.51 9.53 1.52
CA GLY A 101 -12.86 10.74 2.06
C GLY A 101 -11.63 10.48 2.93
N ARG A 102 -11.17 9.23 3.04
CA ARG A 102 -9.96 8.82 3.77
C ARG A 102 -9.08 7.95 2.87
N PRO A 103 -8.55 8.50 1.77
CA PRO A 103 -7.72 7.73 0.84
C PRO A 103 -6.48 7.21 1.57
N GLY A 104 -6.17 5.93 1.35
CA GLY A 104 -5.09 5.30 2.09
C GLY A 104 -4.97 3.81 1.86
N ALA A 105 -3.96 3.23 2.49
CA ALA A 105 -3.66 1.81 2.38
C ALA A 105 -3.10 1.24 3.69
N VAL A 106 -3.17 -0.08 3.82
CA VAL A 106 -2.47 -0.86 4.83
C VAL A 106 -1.30 -1.58 4.16
N VAL A 107 -0.14 -1.61 4.78
CA VAL A 107 1.05 -2.34 4.32
C VAL A 107 1.56 -3.23 5.45
N ALA A 108 1.63 -4.53 5.21
CA ALA A 108 2.06 -5.52 6.19
C ALA A 108 3.58 -5.50 6.40
N GLN A 109 4.06 -6.01 7.53
CA GLN A 109 5.48 -6.04 7.87
C GLN A 109 6.31 -6.86 6.86
N THR A 110 5.71 -7.92 6.30
CA THR A 110 6.33 -8.81 5.31
C THR A 110 6.30 -8.26 3.89
N ALA A 111 5.76 -7.06 3.69
CA ALA A 111 5.69 -6.41 2.40
C ALA A 111 7.07 -6.22 1.76
N THR A 112 7.06 -6.13 0.43
CA THR A 112 8.26 -5.89 -0.35
C THR A 112 8.50 -4.39 -0.54
N ARG A 113 9.67 -4.02 -1.07
CA ARG A 113 9.98 -2.61 -1.37
C ARG A 113 8.98 -1.97 -2.35
N TRP A 114 8.29 -2.77 -3.16
CA TRP A 114 7.33 -2.32 -4.18
C TRP A 114 5.89 -2.23 -3.68
N THR A 115 5.57 -2.83 -2.52
CA THR A 115 4.20 -2.92 -2.04
C THR A 115 3.60 -1.55 -1.73
N LEU A 116 4.36 -0.63 -1.14
CA LEU A 116 3.88 0.73 -0.88
C LEU A 116 3.39 1.40 -2.18
N ALA A 117 4.21 1.37 -3.22
CA ALA A 117 3.87 1.94 -4.53
C ALA A 117 2.65 1.24 -5.14
N HIS A 118 2.58 -0.09 -5.06
CA HIS A 118 1.44 -0.85 -5.56
C HIS A 118 0.12 -0.44 -4.90
N GLU A 119 0.09 -0.37 -3.56
CA GLU A 119 -1.14 -0.01 -2.85
C GLU A 119 -1.53 1.45 -3.10
N VAL A 120 -0.57 2.37 -3.15
CA VAL A 120 -0.88 3.76 -3.50
C VAL A 120 -1.36 3.86 -4.95
N GLY A 121 -0.87 3.03 -5.87
CA GLY A 121 -1.37 2.94 -7.25
C GLY A 121 -2.86 2.60 -7.27
N HIS A 122 -3.29 1.66 -6.44
CA HIS A 122 -4.72 1.37 -6.25
C HIS A 122 -5.50 2.54 -5.66
N VAL A 123 -4.95 3.28 -4.70
CA VAL A 123 -5.60 4.49 -4.15
C VAL A 123 -5.77 5.55 -5.25
N LEU A 124 -4.80 5.67 -6.15
CA LEU A 124 -4.81 6.59 -7.30
C LEU A 124 -5.60 6.04 -8.52
N GLY A 125 -6.36 4.96 -8.34
CA GLY A 125 -7.33 4.48 -9.33
C GLY A 125 -6.88 3.30 -10.18
N LEU A 126 -5.62 2.86 -10.08
CA LEU A 126 -5.13 1.72 -10.88
C LEU A 126 -5.79 0.39 -10.47
N ASN A 127 -5.92 -0.51 -11.44
CA ASN A 127 -6.36 -1.89 -11.23
C ASN A 127 -5.18 -2.83 -11.50
N HIS A 128 -5.30 -4.09 -11.07
CA HIS A 128 -4.32 -5.10 -11.48
C HIS A 128 -4.26 -5.26 -13.00
N VAL A 129 -3.08 -5.60 -13.51
CA VAL A 129 -2.88 -5.88 -14.94
C VAL A 129 -3.74 -7.09 -15.34
N PRO A 130 -4.67 -6.95 -16.30
CA PRO A 130 -5.53 -8.05 -16.70
C PRO A 130 -4.76 -9.11 -17.50
N GLY A 131 -5.13 -10.38 -17.34
CA GLY A 131 -4.60 -11.49 -18.13
C GLY A 131 -3.20 -11.99 -17.73
N GLU A 132 -2.66 -11.52 -16.60
CA GLU A 132 -1.43 -12.09 -16.03
C GLU A 132 -1.61 -13.56 -15.63
N ARG A 133 -0.62 -14.38 -15.94
CA ARG A 133 -0.64 -15.83 -15.68
C ARG A 133 -0.05 -16.15 -14.31
N CYS A 134 -0.66 -15.65 -13.26
CA CYS A 134 -0.14 -15.79 -11.89
C CYS A 134 -0.08 -17.25 -11.41
N GLU A 135 -0.87 -18.14 -11.99
CA GLU A 135 -0.83 -19.57 -11.75
C GLU A 135 0.45 -20.24 -12.30
N ARG A 136 1.12 -19.61 -13.27
CA ARG A 136 2.33 -20.14 -13.89
C ARG A 136 3.57 -19.84 -13.03
N PRO A 137 4.34 -20.84 -12.59
CA PRO A 137 5.51 -20.63 -11.74
C PRO A 137 6.69 -19.99 -12.48
N ASP A 138 6.71 -20.04 -13.81
CA ASP A 138 7.71 -19.43 -14.69
C ASP A 138 7.32 -18.03 -15.18
N PHE A 139 6.08 -17.59 -14.96
CA PHE A 139 5.68 -16.22 -15.28
C PHE A 139 6.37 -15.24 -14.33
N ARG A 140 6.92 -14.16 -14.91
CA ARG A 140 7.64 -13.10 -14.21
C ARG A 140 6.98 -11.76 -14.55
N PRO A 141 6.17 -11.19 -13.66
CA PRO A 141 5.59 -9.88 -13.90
C PRO A 141 6.67 -8.80 -13.89
N THR A 142 6.55 -7.83 -14.79
CA THR A 142 7.43 -6.64 -14.87
C THR A 142 6.73 -5.37 -14.39
N ARG A 143 5.40 -5.34 -14.37
CA ARG A 143 4.61 -4.15 -14.09
C ARG A 143 4.29 -4.01 -12.61
N LEU A 144 4.24 -2.77 -12.12
CA LEU A 144 3.99 -2.46 -10.71
C LEU A 144 2.66 -3.06 -10.23
N MET A 145 1.60 -2.90 -11.04
CA MET A 145 0.24 -3.33 -10.71
C MET A 145 -0.02 -4.82 -10.98
N THR A 146 1.01 -5.66 -10.90
CA THR A 146 0.81 -7.11 -11.06
C THR A 146 -0.13 -7.69 -10.00
N GLY A 147 -1.08 -8.51 -10.43
CA GLY A 147 -1.95 -9.29 -9.54
C GLY A 147 -1.26 -10.52 -8.95
N CYS A 148 -0.03 -10.84 -9.38
CA CYS A 148 0.70 -12.03 -8.96
C CYS A 148 1.41 -11.88 -7.61
N GLY A 149 1.36 -10.68 -7.03
CA GLY A 149 2.05 -10.31 -5.81
C GLY A 149 3.41 -9.65 -6.09
N THR A 150 3.66 -8.55 -5.38
CA THR A 150 4.86 -7.70 -5.56
C THR A 150 6.19 -8.41 -5.32
N GLY A 151 6.21 -9.52 -4.57
CA GLY A 151 7.40 -10.36 -4.39
C GLY A 151 7.82 -11.16 -5.61
N ARG A 152 7.00 -11.19 -6.67
CA ARG A 152 7.34 -11.83 -7.94
C ARG A 152 7.87 -10.88 -9.00
N ILE A 153 7.88 -9.58 -8.72
CA ILE A 153 8.44 -8.57 -9.63
C ILE A 153 9.94 -8.83 -9.76
N THR A 154 10.39 -9.03 -11.01
CA THR A 154 11.82 -9.20 -11.32
C THR A 154 12.42 -8.03 -12.08
N ASP A 155 11.58 -7.16 -12.64
CA ASP A 155 12.04 -5.94 -13.27
C ASP A 155 12.27 -4.86 -12.22
N LEU A 156 13.42 -4.19 -12.26
CA LEU A 156 13.86 -3.29 -11.21
C LEU A 156 14.39 -1.98 -11.85
N PRO A 157 13.64 -0.87 -11.78
CA PRO A 157 12.30 -0.73 -11.19
C PRO A 157 11.18 -1.36 -12.05
N PRO A 158 10.03 -1.74 -11.45
CA PRO A 158 8.88 -2.21 -12.22
C PRO A 158 8.25 -1.09 -13.06
N ASP A 159 7.60 -1.48 -14.15
CA ASP A 159 6.99 -0.56 -15.10
C ASP A 159 5.63 -0.01 -14.62
N LEU A 160 5.39 1.27 -14.95
CA LEU A 160 4.06 1.86 -15.16
C LEU A 160 3.95 2.30 -16.62
N ILE A 161 2.82 2.03 -17.27
CA ILE A 161 2.61 2.44 -18.67
C ILE A 161 1.85 3.77 -18.75
N GLY A 162 1.89 4.42 -19.93
CA GLY A 162 1.27 5.74 -20.13
C GLY A 162 -0.22 5.84 -19.73
N SER A 163 -1.02 4.78 -19.91
CA SER A 163 -2.43 4.79 -19.48
C SER A 163 -2.60 4.71 -17.95
N GLU A 164 -1.67 4.06 -17.25
CA GLU A 164 -1.64 4.06 -15.78
C GLU A 164 -1.22 5.44 -15.29
N GLY A 165 -0.18 6.03 -15.90
CA GLY A 165 0.23 7.39 -15.59
C GLY A 165 -0.89 8.40 -15.78
N SER A 166 -1.61 8.33 -16.91
CA SER A 166 -2.77 9.20 -17.16
C SER A 166 -3.91 9.01 -16.14
N THR A 167 -4.09 7.77 -15.63
CA THR A 167 -5.11 7.49 -14.60
C THR A 167 -4.71 8.09 -13.26
N MET A 168 -3.45 7.94 -12.88
CA MET A 168 -2.92 8.48 -11.62
C MET A 168 -2.89 10.01 -11.65
N ASP A 169 -2.46 10.61 -12.76
CA ASP A 169 -2.45 12.06 -12.97
C ASP A 169 -3.86 12.66 -12.92
N GLY A 170 -4.84 11.98 -13.52
CA GLY A 170 -6.25 12.38 -13.47
C GLY A 170 -6.95 12.15 -12.12
N SER A 171 -6.27 11.57 -11.13
CA SER A 171 -6.83 11.38 -9.78
C SER A 171 -6.94 12.72 -9.05
N SER A 172 -8.04 12.97 -8.35
CA SER A 172 -8.16 14.16 -7.49
C SER A 172 -7.21 14.17 -6.28
N LEU A 173 -6.44 13.10 -6.09
CA LEU A 173 -5.42 12.94 -5.05
C LEU A 173 -4.02 13.28 -5.56
N THR A 174 -3.86 13.46 -6.87
CA THR A 174 -2.65 13.99 -7.49
C THR A 174 -2.88 15.48 -7.68
N VAL A 175 -1.98 16.30 -7.15
CA VAL A 175 -2.11 17.76 -7.14
C VAL A 175 -0.97 18.39 -7.93
N ASP A 176 -1.30 19.37 -8.76
CA ASP A 176 -0.30 20.22 -9.41
C ASP A 176 0.32 21.15 -8.36
N ILE A 177 1.66 21.15 -8.30
CA ILE A 177 2.46 21.97 -7.38
C ILE A 177 3.19 23.10 -8.10
#